data_AF-A0A8X6KLW7-F1
#
_entry.id   AF-A0A8X6KLW7-F1
#
_cell.length_a   1.000
_cell.length_b   1.000
_cell.length_c   1.000
_cell.angle_alpha   90.00
_cell.angle_beta   90.00
_cell.angle_gamma   90.00
#
_symmetry.space_group_name_H-M   'P 1'
#
loop_
_entity.id
_entity.type
_entity.pdbx_description
1 polymer ?
#
loop_
_entity_poly.entity_id
_entity_poly.type
_entity_poly.pdbx_seq_one_letter_code
_entity_poly.pdbx_strand_id
1 'polypeptide(L)'
;MFLQEIETSDVSDIDFLDHREINMMIRHVQTIRERLRRRFRIEYPGQMRKQTQRHRKSRPLTDGDIVSLENNLKKRALWSLARIIEYPSKRWTY
;
A
#
# COMPACT_ATOMS: atom_id res chain seq x y z
N MET A 1 -38.68 19.76 -5.28
CA MET A 1 -38.04 18.57 -4.68
C MET A 1 -38.85 17.37 -5.16
N PHE A 2 -38.33 16.60 -6.11
CA PHE A 2 -39.08 15.51 -6.76
C PHE A 2 -38.44 14.19 -6.36
N LEU A 3 -38.76 13.72 -5.15
CA LEU A 3 -38.58 12.32 -4.82
C LEU A 3 -39.89 11.65 -5.25
N GLN A 4 -39.88 11.01 -6.43
CA GLN A 4 -40.91 10.02 -6.73
C GLN A 4 -40.74 8.87 -5.74
N GLU A 5 -41.84 8.42 -5.14
CA GLU A 5 -41.86 7.15 -4.41
C GLU A 5 -41.46 6.05 -5.40
N ILE A 6 -40.44 5.28 -5.03
CA ILE A 6 -40.08 4.08 -5.77
C ILE A 6 -41.22 3.10 -5.49
N GLU A 7 -41.98 2.72 -6.52
CA GLU A 7 -42.99 1.67 -6.40
C GLU A 7 -42.27 0.38 -5.96
N THR A 8 -42.39 0.06 -4.67
CA THR A 8 -41.90 -1.20 -4.12
C THR A 8 -42.76 -2.30 -4.74
N SER A 9 -42.19 -3.05 -5.68
CA SER A 9 -42.85 -4.28 -6.14
C SER A 9 -42.91 -5.24 -4.97
N ASP A 10 -44.12 -5.51 -4.47
CA ASP A 10 -44.38 -6.37 -3.30
C ASP A 10 -44.22 -7.86 -3.66
N VAL A 11 -43.08 -8.21 -4.25
CA VAL A 11 -42.75 -9.59 -4.64
C VAL A 11 -41.52 -10.02 -3.86
N SER A 12 -41.75 -10.28 -2.57
CA SER A 12 -40.72 -10.68 -1.58
C SER A 12 -39.84 -11.84 -2.04
N ASP A 13 -40.33 -12.73 -2.91
CA ASP A 13 -39.57 -13.87 -3.42
C ASP A 13 -38.44 -13.43 -4.36
N ILE A 14 -38.68 -12.42 -5.20
CA ILE A 14 -37.71 -11.88 -6.15
C ILE A 14 -36.65 -11.08 -5.39
N ASP A 15 -37.06 -10.28 -4.41
CA ASP A 15 -36.13 -9.52 -3.56
C ASP A 15 -35.24 -10.45 -2.72
N PHE A 16 -35.79 -11.55 -2.19
CA PHE A 16 -35.02 -12.53 -1.44
C PHE A 16 -33.97 -13.26 -2.30
N LEU A 17 -34.35 -13.61 -3.54
CA LEU A 17 -33.45 -14.17 -4.54
C LEU A 17 -32.31 -13.20 -4.87
N ASP A 18 -32.64 -11.93 -5.14
CA ASP A 18 -31.65 -10.91 -5.47
C ASP A 18 -30.70 -10.64 -4.30
N HIS A 19 -31.23 -10.54 -3.08
CA HIS A 19 -30.42 -10.43 -1.87
C HIS A 19 -29.49 -11.63 -1.67
N ARG A 20 -29.91 -12.85 -2.00
CA ARG A 20 -29.06 -14.05 -1.86
C ARG A 20 -27.90 -14.04 -2.85
N GLU A 21 -28.17 -13.74 -4.11
CA GLU A 21 -27.16 -13.68 -5.18
C GLU A 21 -26.17 -12.53 -4.92
N ILE A 22 -26.66 -11.34 -4.55
CA ILE A 22 -25.83 -10.18 -4.18
C ILE A 22 -24.94 -10.52 -2.98
N ASN A 23 -25.48 -11.14 -1.93
CA ASN A 23 -24.70 -11.54 -0.77
C ASN A 23 -23.63 -12.58 -1.11
N MET A 24 -23.93 -13.52 -2.03
CA MET A 24 -22.95 -14.49 -2.52
C MET A 24 -21.79 -13.79 -3.25
N MET A 25 -22.11 -12.83 -4.12
CA MET A 25 -21.12 -12.04 -4.85
C MET A 25 -20.26 -11.20 -3.90
N ILE A 26 -20.86 -10.54 -2.90
CA ILE A 26 -20.13 -9.77 -1.89
C ILE A 26 -19.15 -10.65 -1.11
N ARG A 27 -19.59 -11.82 -0.64
CA ARG A 27 -18.74 -12.79 0.07
C ARG A 27 -17.59 -13.27 -0.81
N HIS A 28 -17.86 -13.52 -2.09
CA HIS A 28 -16.84 -13.94 -3.05
C HIS A 28 -15.77 -12.86 -3.23
N VAL A 29 -16.17 -11.61 -3.45
CA VAL A 29 -15.24 -10.47 -3.58
C VAL A 29 -14.43 -10.25 -2.30
N GLN A 30 -15.06 -10.35 -1.12
CA GLN A 30 -14.37 -10.27 0.17
C GLN A 30 -13.29 -11.37 0.31
N THR A 31 -13.64 -12.61 -0.03
CA THR A 31 -12.71 -13.75 -0.01
C THR A 31 -11.51 -13.53 -0.93
N ILE A 32 -11.74 -13.02 -2.14
CA ILE A 32 -10.66 -12.69 -3.08
C ILE A 32 -9.76 -11.60 -2.50
N ARG A 33 -10.34 -10.52 -1.97
CA ARG A 33 -9.59 -9.41 -1.35
C ARG A 33 -8.70 -9.89 -0.20
N GLU A 34 -9.22 -10.77 0.65
CA GLU A 34 -8.45 -11.35 1.76
C GLU A 34 -7.32 -12.26 1.29
N ARG A 35 -7.58 -13.12 0.29
CA ARG A 35 -6.54 -13.96 -0.32
C ARG A 35 -5.44 -13.12 -0.93
N LEU A 36 -5.78 -12.06 -1.66
CA LEU A 36 -4.80 -11.13 -2.24
C LEU A 36 -4.01 -10.40 -1.16
N ARG A 37 -4.66 -9.89 -0.11
CA ARG A 37 -3.97 -9.25 1.04
C ARG A 37 -3.01 -10.21 1.74
N ARG A 38 -3.42 -11.47 1.92
CA ARG A 38 -2.58 -12.51 2.54
C ARG A 38 -1.36 -12.81 1.67
N ARG A 39 -1.55 -13.07 0.38
CA ARG A 39 -0.46 -13.30 -0.58
C ARG A 39 0.50 -12.12 -0.61
N PHE A 40 -0.02 -10.90 -0.71
CA PHE A 40 0.78 -9.69 -0.66
C PHE A 40 1.61 -9.60 0.62
N ARG A 41 1.00 -9.79 1.80
CA ARG A 41 1.74 -9.76 3.08
C ARG A 41 2.86 -10.78 3.17
N ILE A 42 2.72 -11.95 2.55
CA ILE A 42 3.72 -13.03 2.60
C ILE A 42 4.82 -12.81 1.54
N GLU A 43 4.44 -12.45 0.31
CA GLU A 43 5.34 -12.38 -0.84
C GLU A 43 6.08 -11.04 -0.92
N TYR A 44 5.42 -9.94 -0.54
CA TYR A 44 5.96 -8.58 -0.65
C TYR A 44 7.23 -8.35 0.19
N PRO A 45 7.36 -8.85 1.44
CA PRO A 45 8.61 -8.74 2.19
C PRO A 45 9.78 -9.46 1.50
N GLY A 46 9.51 -10.56 0.81
CA GLY A 46 10.51 -11.28 0.01
C GLY A 46 11.02 -10.45 -1.17
N GLN A 47 10.12 -9.71 -1.83
CA GLN A 47 10.49 -8.78 -2.91
C GLN A 47 11.27 -7.57 -2.37
N MET A 48 10.86 -7.00 -1.23
CA MET A 48 11.60 -5.92 -0.57
C MET A 48 13.02 -6.35 -0.19
N ARG A 49 13.20 -7.54 0.40
CA ARG A 49 14.54 -8.05 0.76
C ARG A 49 15.43 -8.24 -0.47
N LYS A 50 14.88 -8.75 -1.57
CA LYS A 50 15.61 -8.88 -2.86
C LYS A 50 16.02 -7.52 -3.41
N GLN A 51 15.15 -6.50 -3.33
CA GLN A 51 15.48 -5.13 -3.71
C GLN A 51 16.56 -4.53 -2.81
N THR A 52 16.43 -4.66 -1.48
CA THR A 52 17.45 -4.18 -0.54
C THR A 52 18.80 -4.86 -0.78
N GLN A 53 18.84 -6.17 -1.06
CA GLN A 53 20.08 -6.87 -1.39
C GLN A 53 20.69 -6.41 -2.72
N ARG A 54 19.89 -6.09 -3.73
CA ARG A 54 20.38 -5.46 -4.97
C ARG A 54 20.92 -4.04 -4.70
N HIS A 55 20.26 -3.27 -3.86
CA HIS A 55 20.70 -1.93 -3.45
C HIS A 55 21.89 -1.92 -2.49
N ARG A 56 22.22 -3.03 -1.82
CA ARG A 56 23.48 -3.15 -1.04
C ARG A 56 24.74 -3.07 -1.90
N LYS A 57 24.61 -3.14 -3.23
CA LYS A 57 25.66 -2.76 -4.18
C LYS A 57 25.67 -1.25 -4.49
N SER A 58 25.21 -0.40 -3.57
CA SER A 58 25.25 1.05 -3.75
C SER A 58 26.69 1.54 -3.69
N ARG A 59 27.06 2.40 -4.65
CA ARG A 59 28.27 3.22 -4.54
C ARG A 59 28.29 3.96 -3.18
N PRO A 60 29.47 4.22 -2.59
CA PRO A 60 29.56 5.11 -1.44
C PRO A 60 28.97 6.48 -1.79
N LEU A 61 28.31 7.11 -0.81
CA LEU A 61 27.80 8.48 -0.96
C LEU A 61 28.98 9.43 -1.17
N THR A 62 28.84 10.37 -2.09
CA THR A 62 29.84 11.40 -2.38
C THR A 62 29.27 12.79 -2.14
N ASP A 63 30.16 13.77 -1.98
CA ASP A 63 29.76 15.18 -1.93
C ASP A 63 28.95 15.55 -3.17
N GLY A 64 27.89 16.33 -2.96
CA GLY A 64 26.94 16.72 -4.00
C GLY A 64 25.78 15.73 -4.21
N ASP A 65 25.80 14.53 -3.63
CA ASP A 65 24.67 13.60 -3.74
C ASP A 65 23.41 14.13 -3.03
N ILE A 66 22.25 13.91 -3.64
CA ILE A 66 20.96 14.26 -3.07
C ILE A 66 20.38 13.03 -2.37
N VAL A 67 20.12 13.17 -1.08
CA VAL A 67 19.59 12.12 -0.20
C VAL A 67 18.27 12.55 0.41
N SER A 68 17.37 11.59 0.64
CA SER A 68 16.16 11.84 1.42
C SER A 68 16.48 11.70 2.91
N LEU A 69 16.07 12.68 3.71
CA LEU A 69 16.19 12.63 5.15
C LEU A 69 15.03 11.84 5.75
N GLU A 70 15.37 10.76 6.45
CA GLU A 70 14.39 9.93 7.14
C GLU A 70 13.67 10.76 8.22
N ASN A 71 12.34 10.78 8.12
CA ASN A 71 11.48 11.42 9.10
C ASN A 71 10.40 10.44 9.54
N ASN A 72 10.50 9.96 10.78
CA ASN A 72 9.57 8.99 11.35
C ASN A 72 8.14 9.53 11.55
N LEU A 73 7.97 10.86 11.54
CA LEU A 73 6.67 11.51 11.68
C LEU A 73 5.96 11.72 10.33
N LYS A 74 6.66 11.54 9.21
CA LYS A 74 6.13 11.80 7.86
C LYS A 74 6.22 10.56 6.99
N LYS A 75 5.21 10.36 6.13
CA LYS A 75 5.26 9.31 5.10
C LYS A 75 6.49 9.53 4.21
N ARG A 76 7.07 8.43 3.69
CA ARG A 76 8.30 8.45 2.86
C ARG A 76 8.22 9.39 1.64
N ALA A 77 7.03 9.58 1.07
CA ALA A 77 6.80 10.51 -0.04
C ALA A 77 6.95 12.00 0.35
N LEU A 78 6.92 12.31 1.65
CA LEU A 78 7.02 13.68 2.21
C LEU A 78 8.37 13.91 2.91
N TRP A 79 9.34 13.03 2.69
CA TRP A 79 10.68 13.21 3.23
C TRP A 79 11.38 14.37 2.52
N SER A 80 12.01 15.23 3.31
CA SER A 80 12.78 16.35 2.77
C SER A 80 14.01 15.83 2.03
N LEU A 81 14.31 16.43 0.88
CA LEU A 81 15.52 16.16 0.13
C LEU A 81 16.63 17.09 0.64
N ALA A 82 17.83 16.54 0.82
CA ALA A 82 19.01 17.26 1.24
C ALA A 82 20.18 16.91 0.33
N ARG A 83 21.10 17.87 0.14
CA ARG A 83 22.35 17.65 -0.60
C ARG A 83 23.49 17.47 0.40
N ILE A 84 24.32 16.46 0.19
CA ILE A 84 25.53 16.25 0.97
C ILE A 84 26.53 17.35 0.59
N ILE A 85 26.88 18.21 1.54
CA ILE A 85 27.88 19.28 1.33
C ILE A 85 29.29 18.73 1.59
N GLU A 86 29.43 17.92 2.64
CA GLU A 86 30.67 17.27 3.02
C GLU A 86 30.33 15.89 3.61
N TYR A 87 30.92 14.84 3.04
CA TYR A 87 30.77 13.47 3.50
C TYR A 87 31.98 13.08 4.35
N PRO A 88 31.84 12.92 5.68
CA PRO A 88 32.97 12.54 6.51
C PRO A 88 33.39 11.11 6.17
N SER A 89 34.56 10.99 5.52
CA SER A 89 35.18 9.71 5.14
C SER A 89 35.54 8.80 6.32
N LYS A 90 35.36 9.24 7.58
CA LYS A 90 35.75 8.48 8.78
C LYS A 90 34.54 8.04 9.59
N ARG A 91 34.41 6.72 9.75
CA ARG A 91 33.50 6.06 10.68
C ARG A 91 33.79 6.55 12.09
N TRP A 92 32.79 7.15 12.76
CA TRP A 92 32.82 7.33 14.20
C TRP A 92 32.65 5.95 14.85
N THR A 93 33.74 5.38 15.36
CA THR A 93 33.71 4.26 16.30
C THR A 93 33.50 4.84 17.69
N TYR A 94 32.41 4.45 18.35
CA TYR A 94 32.13 4.74 19.77
C TYR A 94 33.11 4.01 20.69
#